data_AF-A0A183B0U6-F1
#
_entry.id   AF-A0A183B0U6-F1
#
_cell.length_a   1.000
_cell.length_b   1.000
_cell.length_c   1.000
_cell.angle_alpha   90.00
_cell.angle_beta   90.00
_cell.angle_gamma   90.00
#
_symmetry.space_group_name_H-M   'P 1'
#
loop_
_entity.id
_entity.type
_entity.pdbx_description
1 polymer ?
#
loop_
_entity_poly.entity_id
_entity_poly.type
_entity_poly.pdbx_seq_one_letter_code
_entity_poly.pdbx_strand_id
1 'polypeptide(L)' 'LDPCALYAPNDELRSLINQMLQQFSSSRYIVNLGHGIYPDVDPDKVKLFVDQVHKSSTDERPE' A
#
# COMPACT_ATOMS: atom_id res chain seq x y z
N LEU A 1 -2.54 -2.24 6.14
CA LEU A 1 -1.61 -3.34 5.77
C LEU A 1 -0.65 -3.61 6.92
N ASP A 2 -0.37 -4.87 7.26
CA ASP A 2 0.66 -5.20 8.28
C ASP A 2 2.06 -4.82 7.77
N PRO A 3 2.93 -4.16 8.57
CA PRO A 3 4.31 -3.85 8.15
C PRO A 3 5.11 -5.05 7.66
N CYS A 4 4.83 -6.26 8.16
CA CYS A 4 5.48 -7.50 7.70
C CYS A 4 5.29 -7.73 6.19
N ALA A 5 4.24 -7.19 5.57
CA ALA A 5 4.02 -7.27 4.14
C ALA A 5 5.15 -6.62 3.32
N LEU A 6 5.89 -5.66 3.90
CA LEU A 6 7.00 -4.98 3.21
C LEU A 6 8.19 -5.92 2.93
N TYR A 7 8.29 -7.07 3.59
CA TYR A 7 9.31 -8.08 3.28
C TYR A 7 8.93 -8.99 2.10
N ALA A 8 7.68 -8.96 1.63
CA ALA A 8 7.23 -9.79 0.52
C ALA A 8 7.90 -9.38 -0.81
N PRO A 9 8.02 -10.30 -1.79
CA PRO A 9 8.42 -9.95 -3.17
C PRO A 9 7.59 -8.79 -3.74
N ASN A 10 8.17 -8.03 -4.67
CA ASN A 10 7.55 -6.80 -5.18
C ASN A 10 6.16 -7.03 -5.78
N ASP A 11 5.97 -8.11 -6.54
CA ASP A 11 4.69 -8.42 -7.17
C ASP A 11 3.63 -8.82 -6.15
N GLU A 12 4.03 -9.56 -5.11
CA GLU A 12 3.15 -9.93 -4.01
C GLU A 12 2.74 -8.71 -3.18
N LEU A 13 3.69 -7.83 -2.85
CA LEU A 13 3.41 -6.57 -2.16
C LEU A 13 2.42 -5.71 -2.94
N ARG A 14 2.57 -5.60 -4.27
CA ARG A 14 1.59 -4.89 -5.11
C ARG A 14 0.20 -5.52 -5.03
N SER A 15 0.12 -6.85 -5.08
CA SER A 15 -1.15 -7.57 -4.94
C SER A 15 -1.82 -7.30 -3.59
N LEU A 16 -1.06 -7.38 -2.49
CA LEU A 16 -1.54 -7.11 -1.14
C LEU A 16 -2.05 -5.66 -0.98
N ILE A 17 -1.34 -4.69 -1.56
CA ILE A 17 -1.76 -3.28 -1.56
C ILE A 17 -3.09 -3.12 -2.30
N ASN A 18 -3.20 -3.68 -3.50
CA ASN A 18 -4.44 -3.57 -4.30
C ASN A 18 -5.63 -4.25 -3.61
N GLN A 19 -5.40 -5.42 -3.01
CA GLN A 19 -6.43 -6.13 -2.23
C GLN A 19 -6.88 -5.30 -1.02
N MET A 20 -5.96 -4.68 -0.30
CA MET A 20 -6.30 -3.76 0.79
C MET A 20 -7.11 -2.56 0.28
N LEU A 21 -6.72 -1.96 -0.86
CA LEU A 21 -7.41 -0.81 -1.42
C LEU A 21 -8.86 -1.14 -1.80
N GLN A 22 -9.08 -2.31 -2.41
CA GLN A 22 -10.43 -2.80 -2.77
C GLN A 22 -11.36 -3.02 -1.58
N GLN A 23 -10.82 -3.17 -0.37
CA GLN A 23 -11.64 -3.29 0.85
C GLN A 23 -12.17 -1.94 1.34
N PHE A 24 -11.61 -0.81 0.88
CA PHE A 24 -12.12 0.51 1.21
C PHE A 24 -13.29 0.85 0.26
N SER A 25 -14.50 0.90 0.81
CA SER A 25 -15.73 1.18 0.06
C SER A 25 -16.11 2.67 -0.03
N SER A 26 -15.33 3.54 0.61
CA SER A 26 -15.59 4.96 0.77
C SER A 26 -14.55 5.77 0.01
N SER A 27 -14.93 6.89 -0.60
CA SER A 27 -13.98 7.84 -1.18
C SER A 27 -13.16 8.64 -0.14
N ARG A 28 -13.46 8.46 1.14
CA ARG A 28 -12.74 9.05 2.27
C ARG A 28 -11.96 7.97 3.01
N TYR A 29 -10.68 7.85 2.69
CA TYR A 29 -9.72 7.05 3.45
C TYR A 29 -8.36 7.72 3.48
N ILE A 30 -7.57 7.40 4.51
CA ILE A 30 -6.13 7.69 4.55
C ILE A 30 -5.46 6.33 4.65
N VAL A 31 -4.64 6.00 3.65
CA VAL A 31 -3.92 4.74 3.62
C VAL A 31 -2.71 4.83 4.53
N ASN A 32 -2.54 3.83 5.38
CA ASN A 32 -1.36 3.68 6.21
C ASN A 32 -1.09 2.19 6.49
N LEU A 33 0.07 1.90 7.04
CA LEU A 33 0.35 0.61 7.68
C LEU A 33 -0.42 0.52 9.01
N GLY A 34 -0.65 -0.71 9.46
CA GLY A 34 -1.35 -0.97 10.74
C GLY A 34 -0.49 -0.67 11.96
N HIS A 35 0.83 -0.57 11.79
CA HIS A 35 1.84 -0.30 12.82
C HIS A 35 3.03 0.46 12.19
N GLY A 36 4.02 0.81 13.01
CA GLY A 36 5.25 1.44 12.55
C GLY A 36 6.09 0.51 11.66
N ILE A 37 6.83 1.11 10.74
CA ILE A 37 7.82 0.42 9.89
C ILE A 37 8.96 -0.09 10.78
N TYR A 38 9.40 -1.32 10.56
CA TYR A 38 10.56 -1.87 11.28
C TYR A 38 11.88 -1.30 10.73
N PRO A 39 12.92 -1.10 11.58
CA PRO A 39 14.16 -0.44 11.17
C PRO A 39 14.95 -1.12 10.05
N ASP A 40 14.73 -2.41 9.84
CA ASP A 40 15.42 -3.27 8.87
C ASP A 40 14.66 -3.44 7.54
N VAL A 41 13.50 -2.78 7.40
CA VAL A 41 12.76 -2.75 6.13
C VAL A 41 13.57 -1.97 5.09
N ASP A 42 13.68 -2.54 3.90
CA ASP A 42 14.25 -1.88 2.73
C ASP A 42 13.42 -0.63 2.36
N PRO A 43 14.01 0.58 2.35
CA PRO A 43 13.31 1.81 1.95
C PRO A 43 12.64 1.73 0.56
N ASP A 44 13.16 0.93 -0.37
CA ASP A 44 12.55 0.76 -1.69
C ASP A 44 11.19 0.06 -1.62
N LYS A 45 10.96 -0.77 -0.60
CA LYS A 45 9.64 -1.37 -0.32
C LYS A 45 8.64 -0.34 0.15
N VAL A 46 9.07 0.60 0.98
CA VAL A 46 8.25 1.73 1.44
C VAL A 46 7.89 2.63 0.27
N LYS A 47 8.87 2.93 -0.60
CA LYS A 47 8.65 3.68 -1.83
C LYS A 47 7.65 2.97 -2.74
N LEU A 48 7.80 1.67 -2.97
CA LEU A 48 6.87 0.86 -3.76
C LEU A 48 5.45 0.92 -3.18
N PHE A 49 5.31 0.83 -1.86
CA PHE A 49 4.01 0.95 -1.20
C PHE A 49 3.32 2.29 -1.51
N VAL A 50 4.03 3.41 -1.32
CA VAL A 50 3.49 4.75 -1.57
C VAL A 50 3.15 4.94 -3.06
N ASP A 51 4.07 4.56 -3.96
CA ASP A 51 3.89 4.69 -5.40
C ASP A 51 2.68 3.86 -5.89
N GLN A 52 2.52 2.64 -5.38
CA GLN A 52 1.41 1.76 -5.76
C GLN A 52 0.07 2.30 -5.26
N VAL A 53 0.00 2.84 -4.03
CA VAL A 53 -1.20 3.49 -3.50
C VAL A 53 -1.61 4.67 -4.38
N HIS A 54 -0.70 5.58 -4.70
CA HIS A 54 -1.01 6.72 -5.56
C HIS A 54 -1.45 6.31 -6.96
N LYS A 55 -0.81 5.28 -7.54
CA LYS A 55 -1.18 4.76 -8.86
C LYS A 55 -2.61 4.22 -8.86
N SER A 56 -2.92 3.30 -7.95
CA SER A 56 -4.23 2.64 -7.90
C SER A 56 -5.35 3.60 -7.49
N SER A 57 -5.09 4.57 -6.61
CA SER A 57 -6.10 5.55 -6.19
C SER A 57 -6.33 6.69 -7.20
N THR A 58 -5.38 6.95 -8.11
CA THR A 58 -5.57 8.01 -9.14
C THR A 58 -6.51 7.55 -10.25
N ASP A 59 -6.49 6.27 -10.59
CA ASP A 59 -7.40 5.70 -11.60
C ASP A 59 -8.88 5.67 -11.14
N GLU A 60 -9.16 5.81 -9.84
CA GLU A 60 -10.51 5.71 -9.26
C GLU A 60 -11.19 7.06 -8.97
N ARG A 61 -10.54 8.20 -9.19
CA ARG A 61 -11.13 9.52 -8.90
C ARG A 61 -11.95 10.04 -10.10
N PRO A 62 -13.28 10.20 -9.99
CA PRO A 62 -14.05 10.93 -11.00
C PRO A 62 -13.69 12.43 -10.97
N GLU A 63 -13.71 13.08 -12.15
CA GLU A 63 -13.53 14.53 -12.31
C GLU A 63 -14.58 15.37 -11.57
#